data_AF-K6HB48-F1
#
_entry.id   AF-K6HB48-F1
#
_cell.length_a   1.000
_cell.length_b   1.000
_cell.length_c   1.000
_cell.angle_alpha   90.00
_cell.angle_beta   90.00
_cell.angle_gamma   90.00
#
_symmetry.space_group_name_H-M   'P 1'
#
loop_
_entity.id
_entity.type
_entity.pdbx_description
1 polymer ?
#
loop_
_entity_poly.entity_id
_entity_poly.type
_entity_poly.pdbx_seq_one_letter_code
_entity_poly.pdbx_strand_id
1 'polypeptide(L)'
;MPLYDFACRVCGRVFEAIAPMDQIEDVCACGGSAKRLLSVGRGYRADADWLPSVTAVVDKESSAPHVRAFLAEPSRANYRRFLRGEGLRPQEPGEERARRPDPGPALSREVLERCKARRGLV
;
A
#
# COMPACT_ATOMS: atom_id res chain seq x y z
N MET A 1 20.35 -5.29 -13.47
CA MET A 1 19.56 -6.52 -13.69
C MET A 1 19.18 -7.09 -12.33
N PRO A 2 17.90 -7.42 -12.10
CA PRO A 2 17.42 -8.00 -10.83
C PRO A 2 17.88 -9.45 -10.63
N LEU A 3 17.95 -9.87 -9.36
CA LEU A 3 18.18 -11.25 -8.93
C LEU A 3 16.83 -11.95 -8.77
N TYR A 4 16.73 -13.19 -9.25
CA TYR A 4 15.52 -14.00 -9.16
C TYR A 4 15.82 -15.42 -8.69
N ASP A 5 14.85 -16.00 -7.98
CA ASP A 5 14.84 -17.42 -7.68
C ASP A 5 14.18 -18.21 -8.81
N PHE A 6 14.77 -19.34 -9.19
CA PHE A 6 14.24 -20.29 -10.16
C PHE A 6 14.10 -21.66 -9.52
N ALA A 7 13.02 -22.38 -9.85
CA ALA A 7 12.80 -23.75 -9.44
C ALA A 7 12.83 -24.69 -10.65
N CYS A 8 13.75 -25.65 -10.64
CA CYS A 8 13.84 -26.67 -11.68
C CYS A 8 12.62 -27.59 -11.65
N ARG A 9 11.98 -27.81 -12.81
CA ARG A 9 10.85 -28.73 -12.96
C ARG A 9 11.25 -30.21 -12.91
N VAL A 10 12.54 -30.52 -13.10
CA VAL A 10 13.06 -31.90 -13.19
C VAL A 10 13.62 -32.37 -11.86
N CYS A 11 14.60 -31.65 -11.29
CA CYS A 11 15.27 -32.07 -10.05
C CYS A 11 14.76 -31.35 -8.79
N GLY A 12 13.83 -30.40 -8.93
CA GLY A 12 13.28 -29.65 -7.80
C GLY A 12 14.24 -28.64 -7.15
N ARG A 13 15.48 -28.51 -7.66
CA ARG A 13 16.47 -27.57 -7.12
C ARG A 13 16.01 -26.13 -7.31
N VAL A 14 16.14 -25.34 -6.25
CA VAL A 14 15.99 -23.87 -6.29
C VAL A 14 17.37 -23.23 -6.43
N PHE A 15 17.50 -22.22 -7.27
CA PHE A 15 18.73 -21.46 -7.44
C PHE A 15 18.46 -20.00 -7.83
N GLU A 16 19.43 -19.14 -7.53
CA GLU A 16 19.40 -17.72 -7.85
C GLU A 16 20.10 -17.44 -9.18
N ALA A 17 19.53 -16.57 -10.01
CA ALA A 17 20.17 -16.08 -11.23
C ALA A 17 19.83 -14.61 -11.48
N ILE A 18 20.81 -13.87 -12.03
CA ILE A 18 20.63 -12.48 -12.47
C ILE A 18 20.04 -12.53 -13.89
N ALA A 19 18.80 -12.06 -14.05
CA ALA A 19 18.08 -12.14 -15.31
C ALA A 19 17.35 -10.82 -15.65
N PRO A 20 17.04 -10.54 -16.92
CA PRO A 20 16.19 -9.43 -17.29
C PRO A 20 14.73 -9.67 -16.81
N MET A 21 13.95 -8.59 -16.72
CA MET A 21 12.61 -8.63 -16.08
C MET A 21 11.59 -9.51 -16.80
N ASP A 22 11.75 -9.66 -18.11
CA ASP A 22 10.95 -10.48 -19.01
C ASP A 22 11.35 -11.96 -19.01
N GLN A 23 12.49 -12.33 -18.42
CA GLN A 23 12.91 -13.73 -18.35
C GLN A 23 12.12 -14.49 -17.28
N ILE A 24 11.36 -15.49 -17.72
CA ILE A 24 10.45 -16.31 -16.90
C ILE A 24 10.97 -17.74 -16.72
N GLU A 25 11.90 -18.17 -17.59
CA GLU A 25 12.51 -19.49 -17.56
C GLU A 25 14.04 -19.40 -17.57
N ASP A 26 14.69 -20.41 -16.99
CA ASP A 26 16.15 -20.57 -17.00
C ASP A 26 16.52 -22.06 -17.03
N VAL A 27 17.79 -22.39 -17.23
CA VAL A 27 18.29 -23.77 -17.31
C VAL A 27 18.96 -24.17 -16.00
N CYS A 28 18.50 -25.27 -15.40
CA CYS A 28 19.13 -25.82 -14.22
C CYS A 28 20.41 -26.59 -14.57
N ALA A 29 21.32 -26.74 -13.61
CA ALA A 29 22.54 -27.56 -13.75
C ALA A 29 22.27 -29.04 -14.11
N CYS A 30 21.06 -29.57 -13.87
CA CYS A 30 20.67 -30.91 -14.32
C CYS A 30 20.22 -30.97 -15.79
N GLY A 31 20.21 -29.85 -16.51
CA GLY A 31 19.70 -29.72 -17.88
C GLY A 31 18.18 -29.52 -17.98
N GLY A 32 17.46 -29.56 -16.86
CA GLY A 32 16.01 -29.33 -16.83
C GLY A 32 15.64 -27.85 -16.89
N SER A 33 14.47 -27.54 -17.48
CA SER A 33 13.92 -26.19 -17.45
C SER A 33 13.51 -25.79 -16.03
N ALA A 34 13.82 -24.56 -15.66
CA ALA A 34 13.50 -23.97 -14.38
C ALA A 34 12.55 -22.79 -14.59
N LYS A 35 11.51 -22.71 -13.76
CA LYS A 35 10.54 -21.62 -13.77
C LYS A 35 10.95 -20.60 -12.73
N ARG A 36 10.92 -19.32 -13.08
CA ARG A 36 11.09 -18.22 -12.11
C ARG A 36 10.03 -18.35 -11.01
N LEU A 37 10.48 -18.52 -9.77
CA LEU A 37 9.65 -18.35 -8.59
C LEU A 37 9.32 -16.87 -8.48
N LEU A 38 8.04 -16.57 -8.23
CA LEU A 38 7.50 -15.20 -8.22
C LEU A 38 8.48 -14.23 -7.57
N SER A 39 9.06 -13.36 -8.39
CA SER A 39 9.85 -12.27 -7.89
C SER A 39 8.90 -11.28 -7.24
N VAL A 40 8.96 -11.19 -5.91
CA VAL A 40 8.42 -10.02 -5.24
C VAL A 40 9.23 -8.83 -5.72
N GLY A 41 8.66 -8.07 -6.67
CA GLY A 41 9.26 -6.84 -7.13
C GLY A 41 9.61 -5.92 -5.95
N ARG A 42 10.58 -5.01 -6.15
CA ARG A 42 10.90 -3.98 -5.16
C ARG A 42 9.61 -3.27 -4.75
N GLY A 43 9.14 -3.55 -3.55
CA GLY A 43 7.90 -2.97 -3.04
C GLY A 43 6.86 -3.95 -2.51
N TYR A 44 7.14 -5.26 -2.35
CA TYR A 44 6.28 -6.07 -1.47
C TYR A 44 6.37 -5.52 -0.04
N ARG A 45 5.44 -4.63 0.29
CA ARG A 45 5.04 -4.40 1.67
C ARG A 45 3.98 -5.46 1.94
N ALA A 46 4.17 -6.27 2.97
CA ALA A 46 3.08 -7.11 3.49
C ALA A 46 1.84 -6.26 3.84
N ASP A 47 2.09 -4.98 4.10
CA ASP A 47 1.13 -3.94 4.38
C ASP A 47 0.53 -3.34 3.12
N ALA A 48 -0.74 -2.97 3.18
CA ALA A 48 -1.44 -2.39 2.05
C ALA A 48 -0.86 -1.02 1.66
N ASP A 49 -0.78 -0.79 0.36
CA ASP A 49 -0.36 0.47 -0.28
C ASP A 49 -1.21 1.69 0.13
N TRP A 50 -2.47 1.47 0.53
CA TRP A 50 -3.36 2.52 1.01
C TRP A 50 -3.10 2.97 2.46
N LEU A 51 -2.33 2.24 3.28
CA LEU A 51 -2.13 2.59 4.70
C LEU A 51 -1.56 4.00 4.92
N PRO A 52 -0.57 4.48 4.12
CA PRO A 52 -0.09 5.86 4.21
C PRO A 52 -1.20 6.90 3.98
N SER A 53 -2.22 6.61 3.17
CA SER A 53 -3.32 7.55 2.92
C SER A 53 -4.16 7.82 4.17
N VAL A 54 -4.31 6.82 5.05
CA VAL A 54 -5.01 6.99 6.33
C VAL A 54 -4.27 7.98 7.20
N THR A 55 -2.93 7.97 7.18
CA THR A 55 -2.15 8.93 7.96
C THR A 55 -2.45 10.38 7.56
N ALA A 56 -2.92 10.67 6.35
CA ALA A 56 -3.25 12.03 5.93
C ALA A 56 -4.45 12.63 6.68
N VAL A 57 -5.32 11.78 7.27
CA VAL A 57 -6.54 12.20 7.97
C VAL A 57 -6.50 11.94 9.48
N VAL A 58 -5.47 11.25 9.97
CA VAL A 58 -5.24 11.01 11.39
C VAL A 58 -4.80 12.31 12.06
N ASP A 59 -5.37 12.58 13.24
CA ASP A 59 -4.96 13.71 14.08
C ASP A 59 -3.47 13.59 14.46
N LYS A 60 -2.70 14.59 14.05
CA LYS A 60 -1.23 14.64 14.22
C LYS A 60 -0.81 15.08 15.61
N GLU A 61 -1.71 15.72 16.35
CA GLU A 61 -1.44 16.28 17.67
C GLU A 61 -1.91 15.34 18.79
N SER A 62 -2.62 14.26 18.44
CA SER A 62 -3.10 13.28 19.41
C SER A 62 -1.95 12.68 20.23
N SER A 63 -2.10 12.73 21.55
CA SER A 63 -1.19 12.14 22.52
C SER A 63 -1.42 10.63 22.72
N ALA A 64 -2.47 10.08 22.11
CA ALA A 64 -2.86 8.70 22.33
C ALA A 64 -1.81 7.71 21.77
N PRO A 65 -1.46 6.65 22.53
CA PRO A 65 -0.35 5.77 22.18
C PRO A 65 -0.60 4.97 20.88
N HIS A 66 -1.84 4.57 20.61
CA HIS A 66 -2.20 3.89 19.35
C HIS A 66 -2.12 4.79 18.13
N VAL A 67 -2.37 6.09 18.28
CA VAL A 67 -2.26 7.09 17.21
C VAL A 67 -0.79 7.38 16.91
N ARG A 68 0.01 7.66 17.94
CA ARG A 68 1.45 7.93 17.77
C ARG A 68 2.19 6.74 17.16
N ALA A 69 1.87 5.52 17.59
CA ALA A 69 2.46 4.31 17.01
C ALA A 69 2.11 4.14 15.53
N PHE A 70 0.86 4.43 15.13
CA PHE A 70 0.45 4.34 13.73
C PHE A 70 1.07 5.44 12.86
N LEU A 71 1.23 6.66 13.38
CA LEU A 71 1.89 7.75 12.67
C LEU A 71 3.39 7.50 12.48
N ALA A 72 4.06 6.89 13.45
CA ALA A 72 5.47 6.54 13.37
C ALA A 72 5.72 5.37 12.39
N GLU A 73 4.86 4.36 12.42
CA GLU A 73 4.97 3.17 11.58
C GLU A 73 3.59 2.73 11.04
N PRO A 74 3.24 3.10 9.79
CA PRO A 74 1.94 2.83 9.19
C PRO A 74 1.80 1.37 8.70
N SER A 75 1.85 0.42 9.62
CA SER A 75 1.66 -1.01 9.35
C SER A 75 0.20 -1.46 9.56
N ARG A 76 -0.19 -2.63 9.02
CA ARG A 76 -1.52 -3.23 9.28
C ARG A 76 -1.77 -3.50 10.76
N ALA A 77 -0.73 -3.92 11.48
CA ALA A 77 -0.81 -4.19 12.91
C ALA A 77 -1.14 -2.92 13.69
N ASN A 78 -0.43 -1.82 13.39
CA ASN A 78 -0.67 -0.53 14.02
C ASN A 78 -2.01 0.08 13.59
N TYR A 79 -2.43 -0.10 12.33
CA TYR A 79 -3.76 0.31 11.86
C TYR A 79 -4.90 -0.39 12.63
N ARG A 80 -4.80 -1.69 12.87
CA ARG A 80 -5.81 -2.42 13.68
C ARG A 80 -5.84 -1.93 15.13
N ARG A 81 -4.68 -1.60 15.71
CA ARG A 81 -4.60 -1.00 17.05
C ARG A 81 -5.21 0.39 17.07
N PHE A 82 -4.91 1.20 16.06
CA PHE A 82 -5.49 2.53 15.87
C PHE A 82 -7.02 2.47 15.81
N LEU A 83 -7.58 1.63 14.92
CA LEU A 83 -9.03 1.47 14.81
C LEU A 83 -9.67 1.07 16.15
N ARG A 84 -9.09 0.09 16.85
CA ARG A 84 -9.60 -0.33 18.16
C ARG A 84 -9.51 0.76 19.22
N GLY A 85 -8.41 1.51 19.27
CA GLY A 85 -8.20 2.59 20.24
C GLY A 85 -9.14 3.77 20.02
N GLU A 86 -9.47 4.07 18.77
CA GLU A 86 -10.42 5.12 18.40
C GLU A 86 -11.89 4.64 18.38
N GLY A 87 -12.15 3.35 18.66
CA GLY A 87 -13.50 2.77 18.55
C GLY A 87 -14.06 2.77 17.12
N LEU A 88 -13.19 2.82 16.11
CA LEU A 88 -13.54 2.82 14.70
C LEU A 88 -13.61 1.40 14.15
N ARG A 89 -14.46 1.21 13.14
CA ARG A 89 -14.51 -0.02 12.34
C ARG A 89 -14.52 0.31 10.85
N PRO A 90 -14.00 -0.58 9.99
CA PRO A 90 -14.20 -0.47 8.56
C PRO A 90 -15.68 -0.42 8.21
N GLN A 91 -15.98 0.33 7.16
CA GLN A 91 -17.29 0.29 6.53
C GLN A 91 -17.41 -1.02 5.74
N GLU A 92 -18.49 -1.76 5.94
CA GLU A 92 -18.76 -3.02 5.24
C GLU A 92 -19.37 -2.77 3.85
N PRO A 93 -19.14 -3.66 2.87
CA PRO A 93 -19.78 -3.56 1.57
C PRO A 93 -21.32 -3.51 1.70
N GLY A 94 -21.94 -2.50 1.11
CA GLY A 94 -23.39 -2.29 1.19
C GLY A 94 -23.84 -1.37 2.32
N GLU A 95 -22.95 -0.96 3.23
CA GLU A 95 -23.27 0.11 4.18
C GLU A 95 -23.33 1.46 3.46
N GLU A 96 -24.45 2.18 3.62
CA GLU A 96 -24.55 3.54 3.12
C GLU A 96 -23.52 4.42 3.83
N ARG A 97 -22.76 5.19 3.05
CA ARG A 97 -21.98 6.29 3.63
C ARG A 97 -22.95 7.31 4.16
N ALA A 98 -22.74 7.73 5.41
CA ALA A 98 -23.45 8.89 5.96
C ALA A 98 -23.35 10.04 4.94
N ARG A 99 -24.50 10.50 4.43
CA ARG A 99 -24.53 11.63 3.52
C ARG A 99 -23.89 12.81 4.22
N ARG A 100 -22.76 13.29 3.69
CA ARG A 100 -22.21 14.55 4.17
C ARG A 100 -23.23 15.65 3.86
N PRO A 101 -23.47 16.58 4.79
CA PRO A 101 -24.23 17.79 4.50
C PRO A 101 -23.63 18.48 3.28
N ASP A 102 -24.48 18.97 2.37
CA ASP A 102 -24.01 19.81 1.28
C ASP A 102 -23.33 21.06 1.88
N PRO A 103 -22.04 21.29 1.64
CA PRO A 103 -21.33 22.47 2.16
C PRO A 103 -21.89 23.79 1.61
N GLY A 104 -22.78 23.74 0.61
CA GLY A 104 -23.40 24.90 0.00
C GLY A 104 -22.48 25.58 -1.01
N PRO A 105 -23.03 26.48 -1.84
CA PRO A 105 -22.31 27.06 -2.97
C PRO A 105 -21.17 28.00 -2.54
N ALA A 106 -21.32 28.69 -1.40
CA ALA A 106 -20.33 29.63 -0.90
C ALA A 106 -19.02 28.92 -0.49
N LEU A 107 -19.12 27.88 0.33
CA LEU A 107 -17.96 27.13 0.81
C LEU A 107 -17.29 26.35 -0.33
N SER A 108 -18.08 25.82 -1.25
CA SER A 108 -17.58 25.17 -2.47
C SER A 108 -16.75 26.11 -3.33
N ARG A 109 -17.21 27.37 -3.50
CA ARG A 109 -16.48 28.40 -4.24
C ARG A 109 -15.19 28.80 -3.53
N GLU A 110 -15.21 28.98 -2.22
CA GLU A 110 -14.02 29.29 -1.42
C GLU A 110 -12.94 28.20 -1.57
N VAL A 111 -13.33 26.92 -1.43
CA VAL A 111 -12.41 25.78 -1.57
C VAL A 111 -11.81 25.72 -2.98
N LEU A 112 -12.61 26.01 -4.01
CA LEU A 112 -12.16 26.07 -5.39
C LEU A 112 -11.12 27.19 -5.59
N GLU A 113 -11.39 28.40 -5.12
CA GLU A 113 -10.46 29.53 -5.23
C GLU A 113 -9.15 29.26 -4.46
N ARG A 114 -9.21 28.64 -3.27
CA ARG A 114 -8.00 28.20 -2.54
C ARG A 114 -7.22 27.11 -3.27
N CYS A 115 -7.88 26.27 -4.07
CA CYS A 115 -7.23 25.27 -4.90
C CYS A 115 -6.52 25.91 -6.10
N LYS A 116 -7.21 26.84 -6.79
CA LYS A 116 -6.67 27.64 -7.90
C LYS A 116 -5.42 28.41 -7.48
N ALA A 117 -5.48 29.13 -6.36
CA ALA A 117 -4.36 29.88 -5.80
C ALA A 117 -3.14 28.97 -5.50
N ARG A 118 -3.36 27.79 -4.88
CA ARG A 118 -2.29 26.81 -4.63
C ARG A 118 -1.63 26.26 -5.89
N ARG A 119 -2.36 26.23 -7.01
CA ARG A 119 -1.89 25.70 -8.28
C ARG A 119 -1.39 26.77 -9.24
N GLY A 120 -1.37 28.04 -8.83
CA GLY A 120 -0.96 29.17 -9.70
C GLY A 120 -1.89 29.39 -10.89
N LEU A 121 -3.14 28.90 -10.80
CA LEU A 121 -4.16 29.07 -11.82
C LEU A 121 -4.97 30.32 -11.43
N VAL A 122 -4.47 31.50 -11.80
CA VAL A 122 -5.19 32.77 -11.65
C VAL A 122 -5.95 33.07 -12.93
#